data_AF-A0A1X2GN54-F1
#
_entry.id   AF-A0A1X2GN54-F1
#
_cell.length_a   1.000
_cell.length_b   1.000
_cell.length_c   1.000
_cell.angle_alpha   90.00
_cell.angle_beta   90.00
_cell.angle_gamma   90.00
#
_symmetry.space_group_name_H-M   'P 1'
#
loop_
_entity.id
_entity.type
_entity.pdbx_description
1 polymer ?
#
loop_
_entity_poly.entity_id
_entity_poly.type
_entity_poly.pdbx_seq_one_letter_code
_entity_poly.pdbx_strand_id
1 'polypeptide(L)'
;MDVFWDPLAQWLGAGSLPAFFQHHADQTLEFMLAVDWYQPWLLVLLACHCICLMITLLLRNQSTALSWYFFLLLGLAALTQPLNQLGHQHWQQFATANYFDPSGLFIVSVYAFPLIFNGFVVLMIILKTTFGLMVETKRRQLTRKKNE
;
A
#
# COMPACT_ATOMS: atom_id res chain seq x y z
N MET A 1 21.57 -41.30 -10.69
CA MET A 1 20.39 -41.00 -9.86
C MET A 1 20.22 -39.48 -9.84
N ASP A 2 20.26 -38.84 -11.04
CA ASP A 2 20.67 -37.42 -11.16
C ASP A 2 19.74 -36.62 -12.09
N VAL A 3 18.58 -37.17 -12.45
CA VAL A 3 17.65 -36.59 -13.44
C VAL A 3 16.56 -35.72 -12.78
N PHE A 4 16.51 -35.64 -11.45
CA PHE A 4 15.38 -35.05 -10.72
C PHE A 4 15.62 -33.61 -10.23
N TRP A 5 16.86 -33.11 -10.14
CA TRP A 5 17.19 -31.83 -9.47
C TRP A 5 17.33 -30.59 -10.37
N ASP A 6 17.24 -30.72 -11.70
CA ASP A 6 17.48 -29.60 -12.65
C ASP A 6 16.39 -28.52 -12.80
N PRO A 7 15.08 -28.77 -12.57
CA PRO A 7 14.07 -27.73 -12.85
C PRO A 7 14.22 -26.50 -11.94
N LEU A 8 14.48 -26.71 -10.65
CA LEU A 8 14.56 -25.61 -9.67
C LEU A 8 15.88 -24.84 -9.75
N ALA A 9 16.97 -25.50 -10.14
CA ALA A 9 18.25 -24.83 -10.40
C ALA A 9 18.18 -23.88 -11.61
N GLN A 10 17.38 -24.23 -12.63
CA GLN A 10 17.12 -23.38 -13.79
C GLN A 10 16.28 -22.12 -13.43
N TRP A 11 15.36 -22.23 -12.46
CA TRP A 11 14.58 -21.09 -11.95
C TRP A 11 15.35 -20.21 -10.94
N LEU A 12 16.27 -20.79 -10.15
CA LEU A 12 17.05 -20.06 -9.14
C LEU A 12 18.38 -19.50 -9.67
N GLY A 13 18.94 -20.07 -10.75
CA GLY A 13 20.25 -19.70 -11.31
C GLY A 13 20.22 -18.65 -12.42
N ALA A 14 19.05 -18.31 -12.94
CA ALA A 14 18.91 -17.27 -13.96
C ALA A 14 18.52 -15.95 -13.30
N GLY A 15 19.13 -14.84 -13.71
CA GLY A 15 18.66 -13.48 -13.42
C GLY A 15 17.26 -13.15 -13.98
N SER A 16 16.39 -14.15 -14.15
CA SER A 16 15.04 -14.08 -14.71
C SER A 16 14.03 -13.43 -13.76
N LEU A 17 14.14 -13.67 -12.45
CA LEU A 17 13.32 -12.97 -11.45
C LEU A 17 13.62 -11.47 -11.44
N PRO A 18 14.89 -11.01 -11.29
CA PRO A 18 15.26 -9.61 -11.46
C PRO A 18 14.80 -9.04 -12.81
N ALA A 19 15.08 -9.73 -13.92
CA ALA A 19 14.74 -9.25 -15.26
C ALA A 19 13.23 -9.11 -15.49
N PHE A 20 12.41 -10.03 -14.96
CA PHE A 20 10.96 -9.96 -15.03
C PHE A 20 10.44 -8.73 -14.29
N PHE A 21 10.83 -8.53 -13.04
CA PHE A 21 10.38 -7.37 -12.27
C PHE A 21 10.91 -6.07 -12.86
N GLN A 22 12.13 -6.07 -13.38
CA GLN A 22 12.76 -4.91 -14.00
C GLN A 22 12.01 -4.48 -15.25
N HIS A 23 11.62 -5.40 -16.14
CA HIS A 23 10.85 -5.06 -17.32
C HIS A 23 9.50 -4.40 -17.00
N HIS A 24 8.76 -4.95 -16.03
CA HIS A 24 7.48 -4.36 -15.62
C HIS A 24 7.68 -3.04 -14.88
N ALA A 25 8.70 -2.94 -14.04
CA ALA A 25 9.06 -1.69 -13.37
C ALA A 25 9.38 -0.59 -14.40
N ASP A 26 10.22 -0.89 -15.39
CA ASP A 26 10.62 0.07 -16.42
C ASP A 26 9.41 0.55 -17.21
N GLN A 27 8.50 -0.35 -17.62
CA GLN A 27 7.25 0.03 -18.30
C GLN A 27 6.37 0.96 -17.45
N THR A 28 6.20 0.65 -16.15
CA THR A 28 5.42 1.52 -15.26
C THR A 28 6.09 2.87 -15.05
N LEU A 29 7.41 2.90 -14.94
CA LEU A 29 8.19 4.12 -14.75
C LEU A 29 8.14 5.01 -15.99
N GLU A 30 8.33 4.45 -17.19
CA GLU A 30 8.22 5.18 -18.45
C GLU A 30 6.85 5.82 -18.60
N PHE A 31 5.79 5.07 -18.30
CA PHE A 31 4.43 5.62 -18.30
C PHE A 31 4.26 6.75 -17.28
N MET A 32 4.75 6.59 -16.05
CA MET A 32 4.69 7.63 -15.01
C MET A 32 5.50 8.88 -15.33
N LEU A 33 6.63 8.73 -16.02
CA LEU A 33 7.47 9.85 -16.48
C LEU A 33 6.80 10.65 -17.59
N ALA A 34 5.97 10.01 -18.41
CA ALA A 34 5.19 10.68 -19.44
C ALA A 34 3.97 11.43 -18.91
N VAL A 35 3.56 11.18 -17.66
CA VAL A 35 2.44 11.89 -17.01
C VAL A 35 2.85 13.32 -16.66
N ASP A 36 2.00 14.28 -16.98
CA ASP A 36 2.17 15.67 -16.53
C ASP A 36 1.70 15.83 -15.09
N TRP A 37 2.65 15.82 -14.14
CA TRP A 37 2.42 15.91 -12.70
C TRP A 37 2.01 17.29 -12.20
N TYR A 38 2.11 18.33 -13.04
CA TYR A 38 1.75 19.70 -12.64
C TYR A 38 0.26 19.98 -12.71
N GLN A 39 -0.54 19.01 -13.16
CA GLN A 39 -1.99 19.14 -13.18
C GLN A 39 -2.55 19.35 -11.76
N PRO A 40 -3.46 20.33 -11.55
CA PRO A 40 -3.95 20.69 -10.21
C PRO A 40 -4.54 19.52 -9.42
N TRP A 41 -5.28 18.62 -10.08
CA TRP A 41 -5.92 17.48 -9.44
C TRP A 41 -4.90 16.44 -8.93
N LEU A 42 -3.78 16.26 -9.62
CA LEU A 42 -2.68 15.40 -9.18
C LEU A 42 -1.94 16.00 -7.98
N LEU A 43 -1.74 17.32 -7.97
CA LEU A 43 -1.16 18.00 -6.83
C LEU A 43 -2.05 17.88 -5.58
N VAL A 44 -3.37 18.00 -5.75
CA VAL A 44 -4.33 17.76 -4.66
C VAL A 44 -4.26 16.30 -4.18
N LEU A 45 -4.14 15.35 -5.09
CA LEU A 45 -3.98 13.93 -4.74
C LEU A 45 -2.68 13.68 -3.94
N LEU A 46 -1.57 14.27 -4.36
CA LEU A 46 -0.29 14.18 -3.65
C LEU A 46 -0.37 14.83 -2.25
N ALA A 47 -0.99 16.01 -2.16
CA ALA A 47 -1.23 16.67 -0.88
C ALA A 47 -2.10 15.81 0.05
N CYS A 48 -3.13 15.14 -0.48
CA CYS A 48 -3.95 14.19 0.25
C CYS A 48 -3.10 13.07 0.86
N HIS A 49 -2.16 12.49 0.11
CA HIS A 49 -1.24 11.47 0.63
C HIS A 49 -0.33 12.00 1.75
N CYS A 50 0.21 13.22 1.61
CA CYS A 50 0.97 13.87 2.68
C CYS A 50 0.12 14.07 3.94
N ILE A 51 -1.14 14.46 3.79
CA ILE A 51 -2.08 14.58 4.91
C ILE A 51 -2.34 13.23 5.55
N CYS A 52 -2.55 12.16 4.76
CA CYS A 52 -2.71 10.81 5.28
C CYS A 52 -1.49 10.38 6.12
N LEU A 53 -0.27 10.64 5.64
CA LEU A 53 0.94 10.34 6.40
C LEU A 53 1.03 11.19 7.68
N MET A 54 0.67 12.47 7.60
CA MET A 54 0.64 13.35 8.78
C MET A 54 -0.35 12.82 9.83
N ILE A 55 -1.55 12.41 9.42
CA ILE A 55 -2.55 11.80 10.32
C ILE A 55 -1.99 10.53 10.98
N THR A 56 -1.32 9.66 10.22
CA THR A 56 -0.65 8.46 10.78
C THR A 56 0.36 8.84 11.85
N LEU A 57 1.17 9.87 11.64
CA LEU A 57 2.15 10.34 12.62
C LEU A 57 1.49 10.92 13.88
N LEU A 58 0.38 11.64 13.74
CA LEU A 58 -0.36 12.22 14.86
C LEU A 58 -1.10 11.15 15.68
N LEU A 59 -1.69 10.15 15.03
CA LEU A 59 -2.46 9.08 15.67
C LEU A 59 -1.58 7.94 16.22
N ARG A 60 -0.26 7.95 16.01
CA ARG A 60 0.66 6.84 16.35
C ARG A 60 0.61 6.38 17.81
N ASN A 61 0.23 7.26 18.74
CA ASN A 61 0.16 6.95 20.17
C ASN A 61 -1.24 6.46 20.62
N GLN A 62 -2.24 6.54 19.74
CA GLN A 62 -3.64 6.23 20.03
C GLN A 62 -4.08 4.99 19.25
N SER A 63 -3.78 3.80 19.79
CA SER A 63 -3.98 2.53 19.08
C SER A 63 -5.42 2.28 18.61
N THR A 64 -6.43 2.68 19.39
CA THR A 64 -7.84 2.54 19.00
C THR A 64 -8.21 3.43 17.81
N ALA A 65 -7.78 4.70 17.82
CA ALA A 65 -8.02 5.63 16.71
C ALA A 65 -7.27 5.18 15.46
N LEU A 66 -6.06 4.67 15.64
CA LEU A 66 -5.22 4.13 14.57
C LEU A 66 -5.86 2.91 13.89
N SER A 67 -6.55 2.04 14.65
CA SER A 67 -7.32 0.93 14.09
C SER A 67 -8.49 1.39 13.22
N TRP A 68 -9.26 2.40 13.66
CA TRP A 68 -10.32 2.97 12.83
C TRP A 68 -9.76 3.60 11.55
N TYR A 69 -8.64 4.31 11.69
CA TYR A 69 -7.95 4.91 10.55
C TYR A 69 -7.43 3.86 9.56
N PHE A 70 -6.96 2.71 10.04
CA PHE A 70 -6.58 1.58 9.18
C PHE A 70 -7.74 1.10 8.31
N PHE A 71 -8.92 0.88 8.90
CA PHE A 71 -10.10 0.49 8.13
C PHE A 71 -10.55 1.57 7.16
N LEU A 72 -10.41 2.84 7.51
CA LEU A 72 -10.67 3.96 6.60
C LEU A 72 -9.72 3.90 5.39
N LEU A 73 -8.41 3.71 5.60
CA LEU A 73 -7.43 3.57 4.53
C LEU A 73 -7.73 2.38 3.61
N LEU A 74 -8.13 1.24 4.18
CA LEU A 74 -8.56 0.08 3.40
C LEU A 74 -9.82 0.36 2.59
N GLY A 75 -10.81 1.03 3.18
CA GLY A 75 -12.02 1.46 2.48
C GLY A 75 -11.70 2.37 1.30
N LEU A 76 -10.84 3.37 1.50
CA LEU A 76 -10.35 4.25 0.43
C LEU A 76 -9.63 3.45 -0.65
N ALA A 77 -8.70 2.56 -0.30
CA ALA A 77 -8.01 1.71 -1.26
C ALA A 77 -8.97 0.81 -2.06
N ALA A 78 -10.06 0.35 -1.45
CA ALA A 78 -11.09 -0.42 -2.16
C ALA A 78 -11.86 0.41 -3.20
N LEU A 79 -11.88 1.74 -3.07
CA LEU A 79 -12.48 2.64 -4.06
C LEU A 79 -11.63 2.84 -5.31
N THR A 80 -10.47 2.20 -5.42
CA THR A 80 -9.59 2.32 -6.58
C THR A 80 -10.30 2.01 -7.90
N GLN A 81 -11.02 0.89 -7.99
CA GLN A 81 -11.75 0.52 -9.21
C GLN A 81 -12.88 1.49 -9.57
N PRO A 82 -13.82 1.85 -8.65
CA PRO A 82 -14.87 2.79 -9.01
C PRO A 82 -14.32 4.19 -9.34
N LEU A 83 -13.26 4.64 -8.67
CA LEU A 83 -12.59 5.89 -9.02
C LEU A 83 -11.93 5.82 -10.40
N ASN A 84 -11.35 4.68 -10.77
CA ASN A 84 -10.79 4.46 -12.10
C ASN A 84 -11.85 4.63 -13.19
N GLN A 85 -13.01 3.99 -13.00
CA GLN A 85 -14.12 4.04 -13.97
C GLN A 85 -14.70 5.45 -14.07
N LEU A 86 -14.87 6.12 -12.93
CA LEU A 86 -15.35 7.50 -12.89
C LEU A 86 -14.35 8.46 -13.56
N GLY A 87 -13.06 8.28 -13.30
CA GLY A 87 -11.98 9.01 -13.97
C GLY A 87 -12.01 8.78 -15.48
N HIS A 88 -12.15 7.53 -15.93
CA HIS A 88 -12.26 7.19 -17.35
C HIS A 88 -13.48 7.80 -18.04
N GLN A 89 -14.59 7.99 -17.32
CA GLN A 89 -15.81 8.62 -17.87
C GLN A 89 -15.72 10.15 -17.91
N HIS A 90 -15.03 10.76 -16.94
CA HIS A 90 -15.04 12.22 -16.73
C HIS A 90 -13.68 12.90 -16.92
N TRP A 91 -12.65 12.21 -17.42
CA TRP A 91 -11.29 12.74 -17.54
C TRP A 91 -11.24 14.10 -18.25
N GLN A 92 -12.08 14.33 -19.27
CA GLN A 92 -12.10 15.59 -20.03
C GLN A 92 -12.43 16.83 -19.19
N GLN A 93 -13.05 16.64 -18.02
CA GLN A 93 -13.45 17.74 -17.15
C GLN A 93 -12.29 18.26 -16.27
N PHE A 94 -11.26 17.45 -16.03
CA PHE A 94 -10.21 17.77 -15.05
C PHE A 94 -8.79 17.42 -15.49
N ALA A 95 -8.62 16.52 -16.46
CA ALA A 95 -7.34 16.03 -16.94
C ALA A 95 -7.11 16.38 -18.42
N THR A 96 -5.85 16.57 -18.78
CA THR A 96 -5.44 16.86 -20.16
C THR A 96 -5.45 15.62 -21.07
N ALA A 97 -5.34 14.43 -20.47
CA ALA A 97 -5.38 13.14 -21.16
C ALA A 97 -6.12 12.10 -20.31
N ASN A 98 -6.56 11.01 -20.95
CA ASN A 98 -7.17 9.89 -20.24
C ASN A 98 -6.10 8.96 -19.69
N TYR A 99 -5.78 9.11 -18.41
CA TYR A 99 -4.85 8.23 -17.69
C TYR A 99 -5.49 6.95 -17.17
N PHE A 100 -6.82 6.86 -17.20
CA PHE A 100 -7.58 5.77 -16.60
C PHE A 100 -7.86 4.70 -17.64
N ASP A 101 -7.38 3.49 -17.37
CA ASP A 101 -7.43 2.37 -18.31
C ASP A 101 -8.05 1.13 -17.65
N PRO A 102 -8.50 0.11 -18.40
CA PRO A 102 -9.12 -1.08 -17.83
C PRO A 102 -8.21 -1.88 -16.88
N SER A 103 -6.89 -1.81 -17.05
CA SER A 103 -5.95 -2.47 -16.12
C SER A 103 -5.83 -1.71 -14.80
N GLY A 104 -6.17 -0.41 -14.79
CA GLY A 104 -6.10 0.45 -13.63
C GLY A 104 -4.68 0.74 -13.17
N LEU A 105 -3.68 0.54 -14.04
CA LEU A 105 -2.27 0.65 -13.69
C LEU A 105 -1.96 2.03 -13.09
N PHE A 106 -2.46 3.08 -13.74
CA PHE A 106 -2.27 4.45 -13.29
C PHE A 106 -2.84 4.68 -11.87
N ILE A 107 -4.13 4.40 -11.68
CA ILE A 107 -4.78 4.68 -10.39
C ILE A 107 -4.23 3.79 -9.28
N VAL A 108 -3.85 2.55 -9.58
CA VAL A 108 -3.23 1.66 -8.59
C VAL A 108 -1.90 2.24 -8.13
N SER A 109 -1.05 2.69 -9.05
CA SER A 109 0.26 3.25 -8.72
C SER A 109 0.18 4.61 -8.00
N VAL A 110 -0.72 5.51 -8.41
CA VAL A 110 -0.77 6.89 -7.87
C VAL A 110 -1.69 7.02 -6.66
N TYR A 111 -2.75 6.21 -6.56
CA TYR A 111 -3.73 6.28 -5.46
C TYR A 111 -3.62 5.09 -4.50
N ALA A 112 -3.79 3.87 -5.01
CA ALA A 112 -3.90 2.69 -4.14
C ALA A 112 -2.57 2.35 -3.44
N PHE A 113 -1.47 2.40 -4.17
CA PHE A 113 -0.15 1.97 -3.68
C PHE A 113 0.34 2.82 -2.50
N PRO A 114 0.31 4.17 -2.55
CA PRO A 114 0.66 4.99 -1.38
C PRO A 114 -0.29 4.78 -0.19
N LEU A 115 -1.60 4.60 -0.44
CA LEU A 115 -2.59 4.33 0.61
C LEU A 115 -2.34 2.98 1.30
N ILE A 116 -2.09 1.92 0.53
CA ILE A 116 -1.78 0.58 1.05
C ILE A 116 -0.46 0.62 1.81
N PHE A 117 0.56 1.30 1.28
CA PHE A 117 1.84 1.47 1.99
C PHE A 117 1.65 2.19 3.33
N ASN A 118 0.87 3.27 3.37
CA ASN A 118 0.52 3.94 4.62
C ASN A 118 -0.26 2.98 5.56
N GLY A 119 -1.24 2.25 5.03
CA GLY A 119 -1.97 1.22 5.77
C GLY A 119 -1.06 0.14 6.34
N PHE A 120 0.00 -0.24 5.64
CA PHE A 120 1.00 -1.18 6.11
C PHE A 120 1.82 -0.62 7.28
N VAL A 121 2.23 0.65 7.22
CA VAL A 121 2.90 1.33 8.34
C VAL A 121 2.00 1.36 9.58
N VAL A 122 0.74 1.75 9.38
CA VAL A 122 -0.30 1.76 10.42
C VAL A 122 -0.45 0.37 11.04
N LEU A 123 -0.57 -0.67 10.22
CA LEU A 123 -0.66 -2.07 10.64
C LEU A 123 0.54 -2.49 11.50
N MET A 124 1.76 -2.13 11.10
CA MET A 124 2.97 -2.43 11.87
C MET A 124 2.97 -1.79 13.26
N ILE A 125 2.47 -0.55 13.39
CA ILE A 125 2.35 0.16 14.68
C ILE A 125 1.32 -0.53 15.58
N ILE A 126 0.16 -0.88 15.03
CA ILE A 126 -0.91 -1.57 15.76
C ILE A 126 -0.44 -2.94 16.23
N LEU A 127 0.25 -3.71 15.37
CA LEU A 127 0.79 -5.02 15.71
C LEU A 127 1.78 -4.94 16.87
N LYS A 128 2.75 -4.03 16.81
CA LYS A 128 3.70 -3.81 17.92
C LYS A 128 2.99 -3.51 19.23
N THR A 129 2.00 -2.63 19.19
CA THR A 129 1.22 -2.25 20.39
C THR A 129 0.44 -3.45 20.94
N THR A 130 -0.22 -4.20 20.05
CA THR A 130 -1.04 -5.36 20.43
C THR A 130 -0.21 -6.47 21.06
N PHE A 131 0.95 -6.79 20.47
CA PHE A 131 1.87 -7.77 21.05
C PHE A 131 2.39 -7.33 22.42
N GLY A 132 2.73 -6.05 22.59
CA GLY A 132 3.15 -5.50 23.89
C GLY A 132 2.08 -5.67 24.97
N LEU A 133 0.83 -5.28 24.66
CA LEU A 133 -0.31 -5.42 25.57
C LEU A 133 -0.62 -6.89 25.90
N MET A 134 -0.50 -7.80 24.94
CA MET A 134 -0.71 -9.23 25.16
C MET A 134 0.34 -9.81 26.11
N VAL A 135 1.62 -9.49 25.90
CA VAL A 135 2.72 -9.93 26.77
C VAL A 135 2.55 -9.38 28.19
N GLU A 136 2.19 -8.11 28.32
CA GLU A 136 1.95 -7.50 29.63
C GLU A 136 0.76 -8.14 30.36
N THR A 137 -0.34 -8.39 29.64
CA THR A 137 -1.52 -9.06 30.20
C THR A 137 -1.19 -10.47 30.66
N LYS A 138 -0.41 -11.23 29.87
CA LYS A 138 0.07 -12.56 30.27
C LYS A 138 0.97 -12.51 31.49
N ARG A 139 1.89 -11.53 31.58
CA ARG A 139 2.74 -11.33 32.76
C ARG A 139 1.91 -11.03 34.02
N ARG A 140 0.91 -10.15 33.92
CA ARG A 140 0.00 -9.81 35.03
C ARG A 140 -0.83 -11.01 35.50
N GLN A 141 -1.32 -11.84 34.57
CA GLN A 141 -2.05 -13.08 34.89
C GLN A 141 -1.18 -14.07 35.69
N LEU A 142 0.10 -14.23 35.33
CA LEU A 142 1.03 -15.11 36.04
C LEU A 142 1.36 -14.60 37.44
N THR A 143 1.58 -13.29 37.62
CA THR A 143 1.81 -12.71 38.94
C THR A 143 0.61 -12.87 39.86
N ARG A 144 -0.63 -12.70 39.35
CA ARG A 144 -1.84 -12.92 40.14
C ARG A 144 -1.98 -14.37 40.61
N LYS A 145 -1.77 -15.34 39.72
CA LYS A 145 -1.81 -16.78 40.06
C LYS A 145 -0.74 -17.23 41.06
N LYS A 146 0.37 -16.49 41.19
CA LYS A 146 1.42 -16.77 42.17
C LYS A 146 1.07 -16.25 43.57
N ASN A 147 0.20 -15.23 43.64
CA ASN A 147 -0.20 -14.58 44.88
C ASN A 147 -1.54 -15.10 45.44
N GLU A 148 -2.23 -15.96 44.69
CA GLU A 148 -3.37 -16.79 45.12
C GLU A 148 -2.86 -18.17 45.55
#